data_AF-A0A4R8EEV6-F1
#
_entry.id   AF-A0A4R8EEV6-F1
#
_cell.length_a   1.000
_cell.length_b   1.000
_cell.length_c   1.000
_cell.angle_alpha   90.00
_cell.angle_beta   90.00
_cell.angle_gamma   90.00
#
_symmetry.space_group_name_H-M   'P 1'
#
loop_
_entity.id
_entity.type
_entity.pdbx_description
1 polymer ?
#
loop_
_entity_poly.entity_id
_entity_poly.type
_entity_poly.pdbx_seq_one_letter_code
_entity_poly.pdbx_strand_id
1 'polypeptide(L)'
;MQRIVAGIYLGIPAVLLVVVAVIASTGTPAAWIGCVVPVGMLVIGFVLRRRHRYQPRWWLGVAGLFGGLTGLTVTLFPLAVGVWWPAILALPGLILGIVAGLALARAADRALLVPFDPELAGTPYELVFRLRGIPLAAVLVGADSVTVQSHPVPRAAHQFRTYPLTAITGTYEFSLSGSERLRFPIAVTHAVASQGPAVILQANGEDWVLPTNQAGTLIDVLTERRGS
;
A
#
# COMPACT_ATOMS: atom_id res chain seq x y z
N MET A 1 0.51 -9.36 12.56
CA MET A 1 0.27 -9.05 11.12
C MET A 1 -1.17 -9.22 10.64
N GLN A 2 -1.74 -10.43 10.65
CA GLN A 2 -3.08 -10.69 10.08
C GLN A 2 -4.22 -9.89 10.76
N ARG A 3 -4.05 -9.53 12.03
CA ARG A 3 -5.02 -8.75 12.83
C ARG A 3 -5.13 -7.29 12.39
N ILE A 4 -4.02 -6.64 12.01
CA ILE A 4 -4.01 -5.23 11.59
C ILE A 4 -4.69 -5.09 10.22
N VAL A 5 -4.32 -5.96 9.28
CA VAL A 5 -4.98 -6.04 7.96
C VAL A 5 -6.46 -6.39 8.12
N ALA A 6 -6.82 -7.36 8.97
CA ALA A 6 -8.22 -7.65 9.25
C ALA A 6 -8.96 -6.44 9.87
N GLY A 7 -8.31 -5.67 10.75
CA GLY A 7 -8.86 -4.45 11.33
C GLY A 7 -9.15 -3.37 10.29
N ILE A 8 -8.24 -3.12 9.35
CA ILE A 8 -8.44 -2.13 8.28
C ILE A 8 -9.55 -2.56 7.32
N TYR A 9 -9.48 -3.81 6.82
CA TYR A 9 -10.38 -4.27 5.77
C TYR A 9 -11.77 -4.71 6.26
N LEU A 10 -11.87 -5.21 7.48
CA LEU A 10 -13.12 -5.77 8.04
C LEU A 10 -13.54 -5.07 9.33
N GLY A 11 -12.59 -4.62 10.16
CA GLY A 11 -12.88 -3.94 11.41
C GLY A 11 -13.57 -2.58 11.22
N ILE A 12 -13.04 -1.71 10.36
CA ILE A 12 -13.66 -0.41 10.07
C ILE A 12 -15.12 -0.58 9.57
N PRO A 13 -15.38 -1.41 8.53
CA PRO A 13 -16.76 -1.66 8.09
C PRO A 13 -17.65 -2.32 9.14
N ALA A 14 -17.13 -3.24 9.96
CA ALA A 14 -17.91 -3.91 11.00
C ALA A 14 -18.32 -2.95 12.13
N VAL A 15 -17.42 -2.08 12.58
CA VAL A 15 -17.74 -1.04 13.57
C VAL A 15 -18.79 -0.08 13.00
N LEU A 16 -18.64 0.33 11.74
CA LEU A 16 -19.64 1.16 11.07
C LEU A 16 -21.01 0.45 11.00
N LEU A 17 -21.04 -0.85 10.69
CA LEU A 17 -22.27 -1.64 10.66
C LEU A 17 -22.99 -1.59 12.01
N VAL A 18 -22.26 -1.80 13.11
CA VAL A 18 -22.82 -1.75 14.47
C VAL A 18 -23.40 -0.37 14.76
N VAL A 19 -22.67 0.71 14.44
CA VAL A 19 -23.14 2.09 14.65
C VAL A 19 -24.43 2.37 13.86
N VAL A 20 -24.45 2.01 12.57
CA VAL A 20 -25.63 2.20 11.71
C VAL A 20 -26.81 1.37 12.19
N ALA A 21 -26.60 0.12 12.60
CA ALA A 21 -27.66 -0.74 13.14
C ALA A 21 -28.25 -0.21 14.44
N VAL A 22 -27.42 0.32 15.35
CA VAL A 22 -27.87 0.96 16.59
C VAL A 22 -28.73 2.19 16.29
N ILE A 23 -28.29 3.06 15.38
CA ILE A 23 -29.06 4.25 14.98
C ILE A 23 -30.36 3.84 14.25
N ALA A 24 -30.32 2.82 13.39
CA ALA A 24 -31.50 2.33 12.68
C ALA A 24 -32.54 1.74 13.64
N SER A 25 -32.10 1.13 14.76
CA SER A 25 -32.99 0.53 15.76
C SER A 25 -33.89 1.54 16.48
N THR A 26 -33.50 2.83 16.50
CA THR A 26 -34.30 3.91 17.10
C THR A 26 -35.18 4.64 16.09
N GLY A 27 -35.12 4.27 14.81
CA GLY A 27 -35.80 4.93 13.72
C GLY A 27 -36.93 4.14 13.07
N THR A 28 -37.30 4.54 11.86
CA THR A 28 -38.31 3.82 11.07
C THR A 28 -37.73 2.52 10.49
N PRO A 29 -38.57 1.53 10.12
CA PRO A 29 -38.09 0.32 9.44
C PRO A 29 -37.28 0.61 8.17
N ALA A 30 -37.54 1.73 7.48
CA ALA A 30 -36.79 2.15 6.31
C ALA A 30 -35.33 2.55 6.63
N ALA A 31 -35.01 2.94 7.86
CA ALA A 31 -33.64 3.30 8.27
C ALA A 31 -32.66 2.13 8.12
N TRP A 32 -33.14 0.88 8.17
CA TRP A 32 -32.32 -0.32 7.95
C TRP A 32 -31.67 -0.38 6.56
N ILE A 33 -32.22 0.33 5.57
CA ILE A 33 -31.60 0.48 4.24
C ILE A 33 -30.18 1.08 4.36
N GLY A 34 -29.91 1.89 5.39
CA GLY A 34 -28.57 2.41 5.66
C GLY A 34 -27.50 1.35 5.90
N CYS A 35 -27.87 0.14 6.31
CA CYS A 35 -26.94 -0.97 6.50
C CYS A 35 -26.31 -1.46 5.19
N VAL A 36 -26.88 -1.11 4.02
CA VAL A 36 -26.33 -1.48 2.72
C VAL A 36 -24.91 -0.95 2.53
N VAL A 37 -24.61 0.26 3.00
CA VAL A 37 -23.26 0.87 2.88
C VAL A 37 -22.20 0.05 3.66
N PRO A 38 -22.32 -0.18 4.97
CA PRO A 38 -21.34 -0.98 5.71
C PRO A 38 -21.30 -2.45 5.26
N VAL A 39 -22.42 -3.04 4.84
CA VAL A 39 -22.42 -4.40 4.25
C VAL A 39 -21.64 -4.43 2.94
N GLY A 40 -21.86 -3.46 2.05
CA GLY A 40 -21.09 -3.32 0.81
C GLY A 40 -19.60 -3.15 1.09
N MET A 41 -19.24 -2.31 2.07
CA MET A 41 -17.86 -2.14 2.52
C MET A 41 -17.26 -3.43 3.09
N LEU A 42 -18.02 -4.25 3.82
CA LEU A 42 -17.56 -5.56 4.31
C LEU A 42 -17.28 -6.52 3.16
N VAL A 43 -18.17 -6.59 2.16
CA VAL A 43 -17.98 -7.45 0.98
C VAL A 43 -16.75 -7.00 0.19
N ILE A 44 -16.65 -5.70 -0.12
CA ILE A 44 -15.51 -5.12 -0.82
C ILE A 44 -14.23 -5.33 0.00
N GLY A 45 -14.27 -5.07 1.29
CA GLY A 45 -13.16 -5.26 2.23
C GLY A 45 -12.68 -6.71 2.27
N PHE A 46 -13.59 -7.67 2.25
CA PHE A 46 -13.28 -9.10 2.19
C PHE A 46 -12.57 -9.48 0.88
N VAL A 47 -13.08 -9.01 -0.26
CA VAL A 47 -12.49 -9.26 -1.58
C VAL A 47 -11.10 -8.60 -1.67
N LEU A 48 -10.99 -7.34 -1.29
CA LEU A 48 -9.72 -6.60 -1.32
C LEU A 48 -8.71 -7.18 -0.34
N ARG A 49 -9.14 -7.65 0.83
CA ARG A 49 -8.26 -8.36 1.78
C ARG A 49 -7.66 -9.59 1.11
N ARG A 50 -8.43 -10.41 0.39
CA ARG A 50 -7.88 -11.60 -0.30
C ARG A 50 -6.83 -11.23 -1.35
N ARG A 51 -7.00 -10.09 -2.04
CA ARG A 51 -6.09 -9.64 -3.12
C ARG A 51 -4.86 -8.87 -2.62
N HIS A 52 -5.02 -8.03 -1.62
CA HIS A 52 -4.00 -7.04 -1.20
C HIS A 52 -3.44 -7.31 0.20
N ARG A 53 -3.73 -8.49 0.79
CA ARG A 53 -3.23 -8.87 2.12
C ARG A 53 -1.73 -8.67 2.29
N TYR A 54 -0.98 -8.88 1.22
CA TYR A 54 0.47 -8.86 1.22
C TYR A 54 1.06 -7.63 0.52
N GLN A 55 0.22 -6.62 0.21
CA GLN A 55 0.63 -5.41 -0.52
C GLN A 55 0.39 -4.16 0.34
N PRO A 56 1.33 -3.80 1.23
CA PRO A 56 1.17 -2.68 2.17
C PRO A 56 0.80 -1.34 1.50
N ARG A 57 1.27 -1.12 0.27
CA ARG A 57 0.96 0.10 -0.52
C ARG A 57 -0.53 0.37 -0.69
N TRP A 58 -1.36 -0.66 -0.78
CA TRP A 58 -2.80 -0.52 -0.96
C TRP A 58 -3.53 -0.24 0.36
N TRP A 59 -2.92 -0.54 1.50
CA TRP A 59 -3.57 -0.39 2.81
C TRP A 59 -3.85 1.07 3.13
N LEU A 60 -2.94 1.97 2.77
CA LEU A 60 -3.14 3.41 2.93
C LEU A 60 -4.36 3.91 2.14
N GLY A 61 -4.46 3.51 0.87
CA GLY A 61 -5.58 3.90 0.00
C GLY A 61 -6.92 3.35 0.53
N VAL A 62 -6.96 2.08 0.89
CA VAL A 62 -8.19 1.44 1.40
C VAL A 62 -8.59 1.99 2.76
N ALA A 63 -7.64 2.16 3.68
CA ALA A 63 -7.93 2.71 5.01
C ALA A 63 -8.42 4.17 4.94
N GLY A 64 -7.82 5.00 4.08
CA GLY A 64 -8.28 6.36 3.85
C GLY A 64 -9.70 6.41 3.27
N LEU A 65 -9.99 5.58 2.26
CA LEU A 65 -11.32 5.49 1.65
C LEU A 65 -12.38 5.01 2.65
N PHE A 66 -12.10 3.90 3.36
CA PHE A 66 -13.04 3.34 4.34
C PHE A 66 -13.23 4.26 5.53
N GLY A 67 -12.16 4.91 6.00
CA GLY A 67 -12.23 5.94 7.04
C GLY A 67 -13.10 7.12 6.61
N GLY A 68 -12.91 7.63 5.38
CA GLY A 68 -13.72 8.72 4.83
C GLY A 68 -15.20 8.36 4.69
N LEU A 69 -15.50 7.20 4.09
CA LEU A 69 -16.87 6.68 3.99
C LEU A 69 -17.51 6.52 5.36
N THR A 70 -16.76 6.04 6.34
CA THR A 70 -17.22 5.91 7.73
C THR A 70 -17.59 7.27 8.32
N GLY A 71 -16.69 8.26 8.22
CA GLY A 71 -16.93 9.62 8.72
C GLY A 71 -18.16 10.29 8.08
N LEU A 72 -18.33 10.12 6.77
CA LEU A 72 -19.48 10.64 6.03
C LEU A 72 -20.77 9.90 6.39
N THR A 73 -20.72 8.57 6.52
CA THR A 73 -21.91 7.78 6.89
C THR A 73 -22.38 8.12 8.29
N VAL A 74 -21.47 8.23 9.28
CA VAL A 74 -21.82 8.56 10.67
C VAL A 74 -22.47 9.94 10.81
N THR A 75 -22.07 10.90 9.97
CA THR A 75 -22.56 12.29 10.04
C THR A 75 -23.84 12.50 9.23
N LEU A 76 -24.02 11.81 8.11
CA LEU A 76 -25.21 11.95 7.27
C LEU A 76 -26.33 10.96 7.63
N PHE A 77 -26.03 9.76 8.11
CA PHE A 77 -27.05 8.74 8.41
C PHE A 77 -28.11 9.20 9.42
N PRO A 78 -27.79 9.99 10.47
CA PRO A 78 -28.80 10.52 11.39
C PRO A 78 -29.92 11.34 10.72
N LEU A 79 -29.68 11.91 9.52
CA LEU A 79 -30.73 12.59 8.74
C LEU A 79 -31.90 11.65 8.38
N ALA A 80 -31.61 10.37 8.13
CA ALA A 80 -32.63 9.37 7.81
C ALA A 80 -33.58 9.08 9.00
N VAL A 81 -33.17 9.45 10.21
CA VAL A 81 -33.95 9.30 11.45
C VAL A 81 -34.46 10.67 11.94
N GLY A 82 -34.38 11.71 11.11
CA GLY A 82 -34.90 13.05 11.41
C GLY A 82 -33.96 13.94 12.24
N VAL A 83 -32.72 13.52 12.48
CA VAL A 83 -31.73 14.28 13.25
C VAL A 83 -30.80 15.01 12.28
N TRP A 84 -30.96 16.34 12.18
CA TRP A 84 -30.31 17.13 11.12
C TRP A 84 -28.98 17.77 11.51
N TRP A 85 -28.78 18.10 12.78
CA TRP A 85 -27.57 18.80 13.23
C TRP A 85 -26.24 18.08 12.92
N PRO A 86 -26.13 16.73 12.93
CA PRO A 86 -24.88 16.03 12.60
C PRO A 86 -24.44 16.22 11.15
N ALA A 87 -25.37 16.59 10.26
CA ALA A 87 -25.06 16.83 8.86
C ALA A 87 -24.12 18.02 8.66
N ILE A 88 -24.12 19.01 9.57
CA ILE A 88 -23.18 20.13 9.56
C ILE A 88 -21.74 19.63 9.74
N LEU A 89 -21.57 18.51 10.45
CA LEU A 89 -20.28 17.87 10.68
C LEU A 89 -19.87 16.95 9.54
N ALA A 90 -20.61 16.86 8.42
CA ALA A 90 -20.29 15.92 7.35
C ALA A 90 -18.90 16.12 6.75
N LEU A 91 -18.54 17.37 6.44
CA LEU A 91 -17.21 17.69 5.91
C LEU A 91 -16.10 17.49 6.98
N PRO A 92 -16.22 18.00 8.22
CA PRO A 92 -15.28 17.69 9.30
C PRO A 92 -15.14 16.18 9.57
N GLY A 93 -16.24 15.44 9.60
CA GLY A 93 -16.29 14.01 9.85
C GLY A 93 -15.63 13.20 8.74
N LEU A 94 -15.85 13.57 7.47
CA LEU A 94 -15.13 13.01 6.34
C LEU A 94 -13.62 13.19 6.49
N ILE A 95 -13.17 14.42 6.79
CA ILE A 95 -11.74 14.74 6.95
C ILE A 95 -11.15 13.94 8.10
N LEU A 96 -11.79 13.94 9.27
CA LEU A 96 -11.34 13.18 10.44
C LEU A 96 -11.28 11.68 10.15
N GLY A 97 -12.28 11.14 9.46
CA GLY A 97 -12.32 9.75 9.03
C GLY A 97 -11.15 9.39 8.11
N ILE A 98 -10.87 10.21 7.10
CA ILE A 98 -9.72 10.04 6.19
C ILE A 98 -8.41 10.10 6.98
N VAL A 99 -8.23 11.11 7.83
CA VAL A 99 -7.01 11.31 8.61
C VAL A 99 -6.77 10.12 9.56
N ALA A 100 -7.81 9.68 10.27
CA ALA A 100 -7.72 8.52 11.17
C ALA A 100 -7.39 7.24 10.40
N GLY A 101 -8.04 6.99 9.26
CA GLY A 101 -7.76 5.85 8.39
C GLY A 101 -6.32 5.84 7.87
N LEU A 102 -5.85 7.00 7.38
CA LEU A 102 -4.47 7.17 6.92
C LEU A 102 -3.44 7.01 8.06
N ALA A 103 -3.73 7.55 9.24
CA ALA A 103 -2.87 7.43 10.41
C ALA A 103 -2.75 5.96 10.84
N LEU A 104 -3.85 5.22 10.87
CA LEU A 104 -3.86 3.79 11.18
C LEU A 104 -3.03 2.98 10.18
N ALA A 105 -3.21 3.24 8.88
CA ALA A 105 -2.43 2.56 7.85
C ALA A 105 -0.94 2.95 7.89
N ARG A 106 -0.60 4.21 8.21
CA ARG A 106 0.81 4.61 8.43
C ARG A 106 1.41 3.98 9.68
N ALA A 107 0.64 3.84 10.75
CA ALA A 107 1.08 3.16 11.95
C ALA A 107 1.34 1.68 11.67
N ALA A 108 0.46 1.03 10.90
CA ALA A 108 0.67 -0.33 10.41
C ALA A 108 1.95 -0.43 9.58
N ASP A 109 2.11 0.43 8.57
CA ASP A 109 3.25 0.44 7.67
C ASP A 109 4.59 0.64 8.43
N ARG A 110 4.64 1.61 9.34
CA ARG A 110 5.83 1.87 10.18
C ARG A 110 6.15 0.71 11.11
N ALA A 111 5.16 0.13 11.78
CA ALA A 111 5.38 -0.99 12.68
C ALA A 111 5.86 -2.26 11.97
N LEU A 112 5.78 -2.31 10.63
CA LEU A 112 6.07 -3.49 9.83
C LEU A 112 7.31 -3.35 8.97
N LEU A 113 7.58 -2.15 8.44
CA LEU A 113 8.67 -1.89 7.52
C LEU A 113 9.81 -1.08 8.15
N VAL A 114 9.67 -0.64 9.40
CA VAL A 114 10.67 0.19 10.09
C VAL A 114 10.91 -0.29 11.54
N PRO A 115 12.13 -0.76 11.86
CA PRO A 115 13.24 -1.04 10.95
C PRO A 115 12.93 -2.25 10.04
N PHE A 116 13.64 -2.34 8.91
CA PHE A 116 13.56 -3.51 8.03
C PHE A 116 14.09 -4.73 8.79
N ASP A 117 13.22 -5.71 9.03
CA ASP A 117 13.59 -6.96 9.68
C ASP A 117 14.03 -7.98 8.61
N PRO A 118 15.26 -8.52 8.65
CA PRO A 118 15.70 -9.54 7.70
C PRO A 118 14.79 -10.78 7.68
N GLU A 119 14.06 -11.09 8.77
CA GLU A 119 13.07 -12.18 8.78
C GLU A 119 11.90 -11.96 7.80
N LEU A 120 11.69 -10.72 7.32
CA LEU A 120 10.67 -10.42 6.29
C LEU A 120 11.06 -10.88 4.89
N ALA A 121 12.33 -11.21 4.65
CA ALA A 121 12.83 -11.71 3.38
C ALA A 121 12.08 -12.98 2.94
N GLY A 122 11.89 -13.95 3.83
CA GLY A 122 11.11 -15.17 3.59
C GLY A 122 9.58 -15.01 3.62
N THR A 123 9.06 -13.79 3.84
CA THR A 123 7.60 -13.58 3.92
C THR A 123 6.99 -13.20 2.56
N PRO A 124 5.70 -13.51 2.30
CA PRO A 124 5.03 -13.16 1.05
C PRO A 124 4.76 -11.65 0.89
N TYR A 125 5.23 -10.80 1.81
CA TYR A 125 4.98 -9.36 1.79
C TYR A 125 5.76 -8.65 0.68
N GLU A 126 5.10 -7.70 0.03
CA GLU A 126 5.72 -6.77 -0.91
C GLU A 126 6.63 -5.79 -0.14
N LEU A 127 7.94 -5.92 -0.37
CA LEU A 127 8.97 -5.08 0.23
C LEU A 127 9.33 -3.93 -0.72
N VAL A 128 9.39 -2.72 -0.21
CA VAL A 128 9.57 -1.50 -1.01
C VAL A 128 10.94 -0.89 -0.74
N PHE A 129 11.83 -0.96 -1.73
CA PHE A 129 13.15 -0.35 -1.68
C PHE A 129 13.17 0.93 -2.51
N ARG A 130 13.43 2.07 -1.86
CA ARG A 130 13.48 3.36 -2.55
C ARG A 130 14.77 3.50 -3.35
N LEU A 131 14.67 4.07 -4.55
CA LEU A 131 15.84 4.40 -5.36
C LEU A 131 16.38 5.77 -4.98
N ARG A 132 17.69 5.87 -4.79
CA ARG A 132 18.40 7.13 -4.50
C ARG A 132 18.58 7.93 -5.79
N GLY A 133 18.44 9.25 -5.71
CA GLY A 133 18.61 10.15 -6.85
C GLY A 133 17.44 10.14 -7.84
N ILE A 134 16.41 9.31 -7.61
CA ILE A 134 15.20 9.26 -8.44
C ILE A 134 13.99 9.40 -7.53
N PRO A 135 13.40 10.60 -7.41
CA PRO A 135 12.28 10.81 -6.51
C PRO A 135 11.13 9.90 -6.91
N LEU A 136 10.49 9.27 -5.91
CA LEU A 136 9.33 8.38 -6.04
C LEU A 136 9.56 7.02 -6.72
N ALA A 137 10.75 6.79 -7.30
CA ALA A 137 11.06 5.49 -7.87
C ALA A 137 11.42 4.46 -6.79
N ALA A 138 10.93 3.24 -6.98
CA ALA A 138 11.13 2.16 -6.04
C ALA A 138 11.19 0.81 -6.75
N VAL A 139 11.87 -0.12 -6.10
CA VAL A 139 11.89 -1.54 -6.44
C VAL A 139 10.99 -2.24 -5.43
N LEU A 140 9.94 -2.87 -5.96
CA LEU A 140 8.99 -3.67 -5.20
C LEU A 140 9.39 -5.13 -5.35
N VAL A 141 9.70 -5.78 -4.24
CA VAL A 141 9.98 -7.22 -4.22
C VAL A 141 8.75 -7.91 -3.61
N GLY A 142 7.93 -8.50 -4.47
CA GLY A 142 6.80 -9.35 -4.10
C GLY A 142 7.23 -10.79 -3.88
N ALA A 143 6.27 -11.67 -3.57
CA ALA A 143 6.54 -13.09 -3.31
C ALA A 143 7.20 -13.78 -4.51
N ASP A 144 6.69 -13.54 -5.72
CA ASP A 144 7.11 -14.25 -6.93
C ASP A 144 7.67 -13.32 -8.02
N SER A 145 7.71 -12.01 -7.76
CA SER A 145 8.00 -11.01 -8.78
C SER A 145 8.73 -9.79 -8.23
N VAL A 146 9.55 -9.18 -9.09
CA VAL A 146 10.20 -7.89 -8.84
C VAL A 146 9.64 -6.86 -9.80
N THR A 147 9.11 -5.77 -9.26
CA THR A 147 8.60 -4.64 -10.04
C THR A 147 9.49 -3.43 -9.83
N VAL A 148 10.06 -2.90 -10.90
CA VAL A 148 10.73 -1.59 -10.89
C VAL A 148 9.71 -0.56 -11.35
N GLN A 149 9.48 0.47 -10.54
CA GLN A 149 8.52 1.54 -10.86
C GLN A 149 9.12 2.92 -10.63
N SER A 150 8.76 3.89 -11.49
CA SER A 150 9.22 5.29 -11.37
C SER A 150 8.32 6.15 -10.49
N HIS A 151 7.12 5.67 -10.18
CA HIS A 151 6.12 6.38 -9.37
C HIS A 151 5.43 5.43 -8.38
N PRO A 152 4.85 5.95 -7.28
CA PRO A 152 4.21 5.12 -6.25
C PRO A 152 2.90 4.51 -6.75
N VAL A 153 2.24 5.19 -7.69
CA VAL A 153 1.06 4.73 -8.42
C VAL A 153 1.35 4.90 -9.91
N PRO A 154 1.68 3.82 -10.65
CA PRO A 154 1.98 3.93 -12.07
C PRO A 154 0.72 4.34 -12.84
N ARG A 155 0.81 5.42 -13.62
CA ARG A 155 -0.28 5.93 -14.46
C ARG A 155 -0.23 5.42 -15.90
N ALA A 156 0.92 4.89 -16.33
CA ALA A 156 1.12 4.36 -17.68
C ALA A 156 1.99 3.11 -17.67
N ALA A 157 1.78 2.22 -18.65
CA ALA A 157 2.51 0.94 -18.80
C ALA A 157 4.04 1.09 -18.91
N HIS A 158 4.54 2.28 -19.26
CA HIS A 158 5.97 2.56 -19.43
C HIS A 158 6.64 3.01 -18.11
N GLN A 159 5.86 3.17 -17.03
CA GLN A 159 6.31 3.67 -15.73
C GLN A 159 6.59 2.54 -14.73
N PHE A 160 6.25 1.30 -15.06
CA PHE A 160 6.55 0.13 -14.25
C PHE A 160 6.91 -1.04 -15.15
N ARG A 161 7.82 -1.90 -14.68
CA ARG A 161 8.13 -3.16 -15.32
C ARG A 161 8.23 -4.24 -14.26
N THR A 162 7.50 -5.33 -14.47
CA THR A 162 7.45 -6.47 -13.54
C THR A 162 8.13 -7.65 -14.19
N TYR A 163 9.05 -8.27 -13.47
CA TYR A 163 9.73 -9.49 -13.85
C TYR A 163 9.37 -10.58 -12.83
N PRO A 164 9.11 -11.82 -13.26
CA PRO A 164 9.06 -12.94 -12.33
C PRO A 164 10.45 -13.15 -11.71
N LEU A 165 10.53 -13.60 -10.45
CA LEU A 165 11.80 -13.88 -9.78
C LEU A 165 12.65 -14.90 -10.54
N THR A 166 12.00 -15.84 -11.24
CA THR A 166 12.66 -16.84 -12.10
C THR A 166 13.40 -16.24 -13.28
N ALA A 167 13.05 -15.01 -13.71
CA ALA A 167 13.76 -14.32 -14.78
C ALA A 167 15.03 -13.61 -14.30
N ILE A 168 15.29 -13.56 -12.98
CA ILE A 168 16.45 -12.88 -12.40
C ILE A 168 17.66 -13.82 -12.41
N THR A 169 18.58 -13.56 -13.32
CA THR A 169 19.77 -14.38 -13.53
C THR A 169 20.93 -13.99 -12.61
N GLY A 170 20.97 -12.75 -12.12
CA GLY A 170 22.08 -12.24 -11.31
C GLY A 170 21.73 -11.00 -10.51
N THR A 171 22.34 -10.89 -9.33
CA THR A 171 22.22 -9.74 -8.43
C THR A 171 23.61 -9.42 -7.89
N TYR A 172 24.14 -8.23 -8.18
CA TYR A 172 25.49 -7.83 -7.77
C TYR A 172 25.45 -6.51 -7.02
N GLU A 173 26.24 -6.42 -5.95
CA GLU A 173 26.46 -5.17 -5.27
C GLU A 173 27.47 -4.32 -6.06
N PHE A 174 27.17 -3.04 -6.20
CA PHE A 174 28.02 -2.08 -6.90
C PHE A 174 28.02 -0.74 -6.16
N SER A 175 29.06 0.08 -6.34
CA SER A 175 29.11 1.43 -5.76
C SER A 175 29.28 2.45 -6.89
N LEU A 176 28.30 3.35 -7.01
CA LEU A 176 28.29 4.38 -8.03
C LEU A 176 29.25 5.51 -7.68
N SER A 177 30.10 5.87 -8.63
CA SER A 177 30.98 7.04 -8.55
C SER A 177 30.30 8.38 -8.87
N GLY A 178 29.03 8.35 -9.30
CA GLY A 178 28.20 9.53 -9.54
C GLY A 178 28.31 10.14 -10.95
N SER A 179 29.12 9.55 -11.85
CA SER A 179 29.18 9.91 -13.27
C SER A 179 28.64 8.81 -14.20
N GLU A 180 28.19 7.70 -13.62
CA GLU A 180 27.83 6.50 -14.37
C GLU A 180 26.44 6.58 -15.01
N ARG A 181 26.32 6.00 -16.21
CA ARG A 181 25.07 5.95 -16.94
C ARG A 181 24.15 4.90 -16.30
N LEU A 182 23.23 5.36 -15.47
CA LEU A 182 22.18 4.53 -14.91
C LEU A 182 21.32 3.94 -16.02
N ARG A 183 21.12 2.62 -15.98
CA ARG A 183 20.29 1.90 -16.94
C ARG A 183 19.04 1.39 -16.22
N PHE A 184 17.87 1.85 -16.68
CA PHE A 184 16.58 1.48 -16.11
C PHE A 184 15.72 0.73 -17.13
N PRO A 185 14.89 -0.22 -16.68
CA PRO A 185 13.91 -0.91 -17.52
C PRO A 185 12.71 -0.03 -17.92
N ILE A 186 12.64 1.19 -17.40
CA ILE A 186 11.49 2.09 -17.48
C ILE A 186 11.95 3.49 -17.86
N ALA A 187 11.04 4.30 -18.39
CA ALA A 187 11.30 5.71 -18.65
C ALA A 187 11.43 6.45 -17.30
N VAL A 188 12.63 6.98 -17.02
CA VAL A 188 12.91 7.82 -15.85
C VAL A 188 13.13 9.25 -16.34
N THR A 189 12.22 10.15 -15.97
CA THR A 189 12.28 11.56 -16.41
C THR A 189 13.20 12.43 -15.57
N HIS A 190 13.56 12.01 -14.35
CA HIS A 190 14.35 12.81 -13.40
C HIS A 190 15.37 11.93 -12.65
N ALA A 191 16.34 11.39 -13.37
CA ALA A 191 17.47 10.69 -12.76
C ALA A 191 18.58 11.68 -12.42
N VAL A 192 18.82 11.89 -11.12
CA VAL A 192 19.96 12.67 -10.63
C VAL A 192 21.11 11.71 -10.39
N ALA A 193 22.27 12.06 -10.92
CA ALA A 193 23.48 11.29 -10.69
C ALA A 193 23.78 11.27 -9.19
N SER A 194 23.95 10.08 -8.60
CA SER A 194 24.15 9.93 -7.16
C SER A 194 25.28 8.96 -6.88
N GLN A 195 26.16 9.33 -5.95
CA GLN A 195 27.24 8.49 -5.46
C GLN A 195 26.75 7.50 -4.40
N GLY A 196 27.41 6.36 -4.28
CA GLY A 196 27.20 5.38 -3.21
C GLY A 196 26.59 4.06 -3.66
N PRO A 197 26.10 3.22 -2.74
CA PRO A 197 25.70 1.84 -3.03
C PRO A 197 24.58 1.75 -4.07
N ALA A 198 24.62 0.69 -4.87
CA ALA A 198 23.69 0.35 -5.92
C ALA A 198 23.65 -1.18 -6.11
N VAL A 199 22.59 -1.66 -6.74
CA VAL A 199 22.45 -3.08 -7.11
C VAL A 199 22.35 -3.18 -8.62
N ILE A 200 23.16 -4.06 -9.21
CA ILE A 200 23.00 -4.49 -10.58
C ILE A 200 22.05 -5.69 -10.56
N LEU A 201 20.86 -5.50 -11.11
CA LEU A 201 19.86 -6.53 -11.26
C LEU A 201 19.84 -6.99 -12.72
N GLN A 202 20.22 -8.25 -12.96
CA GLN A 202 20.14 -8.86 -14.28
C GLN A 202 18.85 -9.67 -14.37
N ALA A 203 17.97 -9.29 -15.30
CA ALA A 203 16.70 -9.98 -15.52
C ALA A 203 16.43 -10.13 -17.02
N ASN A 204 16.15 -11.35 -17.46
CA ASN A 204 15.81 -11.68 -18.85
C ASN A 204 16.82 -11.15 -19.90
N GLY A 205 18.12 -11.18 -19.57
CA GLY A 205 19.19 -10.70 -20.44
C GLY A 205 19.39 -9.17 -20.44
N GLU A 206 18.69 -8.45 -19.58
CA GLU A 206 18.84 -7.00 -19.41
C GLU A 206 19.43 -6.66 -18.03
N ASP A 207 20.38 -5.72 -18.00
CA ASP A 207 21.09 -5.29 -16.79
C ASP A 207 20.60 -3.92 -16.33
N TRP A 208 20.15 -3.85 -15.07
CA TRP A 208 19.62 -2.64 -14.46
C TRP A 208 20.47 -2.18 -13.30
N VAL A 209 20.77 -0.88 -13.27
CA VAL A 209 21.57 -0.28 -12.20
C VAL A 209 20.65 0.50 -11.28
N LEU A 210 20.42 -0.03 -10.09
CA LEU A 210 19.43 0.42 -9.12
C LEU A 210 20.14 1.10 -7.93
N PRO A 211 20.27 2.44 -7.92
CA PRO A 211 20.90 3.15 -6.82
C PRO A 211 20.05 3.03 -5.55
N THR A 212 20.56 2.45 -4.48
CA THR A 212 19.82 2.33 -3.21
C THR A 212 20.76 2.26 -2.02
N ASN A 213 20.33 2.82 -0.89
CA ASN A 213 21.10 2.75 0.37
C ASN A 213 21.01 1.38 1.04
N GLN A 214 20.13 0.50 0.55
CA GLN A 214 19.85 -0.82 1.12
C GLN A 214 20.27 -1.93 0.13
N ALA A 215 21.42 -1.76 -0.52
CA ALA A 215 21.86 -2.64 -1.60
C ALA A 215 22.06 -4.09 -1.13
N GLY A 216 22.82 -4.29 -0.05
CA GLY A 216 22.99 -5.61 0.57
C GLY A 216 21.66 -6.25 0.97
N THR A 217 20.80 -5.51 1.67
CA THR A 217 19.47 -6.00 2.08
C THR A 217 18.59 -6.41 0.90
N LEU A 218 18.61 -5.64 -0.20
CA LEU A 218 17.87 -5.99 -1.42
C LEU A 218 18.40 -7.30 -2.02
N ILE A 219 19.72 -7.49 -2.05
CA ILE A 219 20.36 -8.70 -2.57
C ILE A 219 20.01 -9.91 -1.70
N ASP A 220 20.06 -9.78 -0.38
CA ASP A 220 19.72 -10.85 0.57
C ASP A 220 18.29 -11.33 0.34
N VAL A 221 17.32 -10.40 0.27
CA VAL A 221 15.91 -10.71 0.00
C VAL A 221 15.72 -11.41 -1.33
N LEU A 222 16.36 -10.91 -2.39
CA LEU A 222 16.25 -11.50 -3.73
C LEU A 222 16.91 -12.88 -3.80
N THR A 223 17.94 -13.13 -3.00
CA THR A 223 18.63 -14.41 -2.95
C THR A 223 17.80 -15.44 -2.18
N GLU A 224 17.27 -15.05 -1.03
CA GLU A 224 16.41 -15.92 -0.23
C GLU A 224 15.14 -16.33 -1.00
N ARG A 225 14.43 -15.38 -1.63
CA ARG A 225 13.20 -15.67 -2.38
C ARG A 225 13.40 -16.42 -3.70
N ARG A 226 14.61 -16.43 -4.25
CA ARG A 226 14.95 -17.29 -5.40
C ARG A 226 15.29 -18.71 -4.98
N GLY A 227 15.76 -18.88 -3.75
CA GLY A 227 16.13 -20.19 -3.19
C GLY A 227 14.96 -20.97 -2.58
N SER A 228 13.85 -20.30 -2.24
CA SER A 228 12.60 -20.88 -1.71
C SER A 228 11.67 -21.37 -2.81
#